data_AF-A0A520IMX8-F1
#
_entry.id   AF-A0A520IMX8-F1
#
_cell.length_a   1.000
_cell.length_b   1.000
_cell.length_c   1.000
_cell.angle_alpha   90.00
_cell.angle_beta   90.00
_cell.angle_gamma   90.00
#
_symmetry.space_group_name_H-M   'P 1'
#
loop_
_entity.id
_entity.type
_entity.pdbx_description
1 polymer ?
#
loop_
_entity_poly.entity_id
_entity_poly.type
_entity_poly.pdbx_seq_one_letter_code
_entity_poly.pdbx_strand_id
1 'polypeptide(L)'
;FGISKVKTAAEGNGVKFYIMYDVSGWNNMQTEMKADWTNKMAAYTASPAYAKQNGKPVICIWGFGFNDNNHPWPAEVCLEVINWFKNKGLYVIGGTPTHWREQKSDSRPSFINAYKALDMISPWMVGRISNAYESDAFYVNVNRQDQAFCKANGIDYQPCVLPGDLNARQRAHGDFMWRQFYNMKRVGCQGIYISMFDEYNESNQIAKTAETLASVPAGSNFLALDEDGTACSSDYYLRLTGDGGKMFKGEIPLTTVRPTKPML
;
A
#
# COMPACT_ATOMS: atom_id res chain seq x y z
N PHE A 1 -11.38 19.71 4.50
CA PHE A 1 -12.39 19.62 3.42
C PHE A 1 -12.40 18.26 2.70
N GLY A 2 -11.26 17.61 2.45
CA GLY A 2 -11.24 16.29 1.80
C GLY A 2 -11.75 15.13 2.67
N ILE A 3 -11.20 14.97 3.88
CA ILE A 3 -11.50 13.83 4.76
C ILE A 3 -12.99 13.73 5.17
N SER A 4 -13.70 14.85 5.29
CA SER A 4 -15.15 14.84 5.57
C SER A 4 -15.97 14.26 4.42
N LYS A 5 -15.57 14.50 3.17
CA LYS A 5 -16.20 13.89 1.98
C LYS A 5 -15.90 12.39 1.93
N VAL A 6 -14.66 12.00 2.23
CA VAL A 6 -14.26 10.58 2.31
C VAL A 6 -15.10 9.85 3.37
N LYS A 7 -15.25 10.43 4.57
CA LYS A 7 -16.12 9.88 5.62
C LYS A 7 -17.54 9.64 5.11
N THR A 8 -18.19 10.67 4.56
CA THR A 8 -19.58 10.57 4.08
C THR A 8 -19.74 9.52 2.98
N ALA A 9 -18.79 9.47 2.03
CA ALA A 9 -18.80 8.48 0.97
C ALA A 9 -18.59 7.05 1.53
N ALA A 10 -17.67 6.89 2.48
CA ALA A 10 -17.39 5.60 3.10
C ALA A 10 -18.62 5.06 3.86
N GLU A 11 -19.28 5.91 4.64
CA GLU A 11 -20.52 5.58 5.35
C GLU A 11 -21.64 5.18 4.37
N GLY A 12 -21.82 5.94 3.28
CA GLY A 12 -22.87 5.67 2.29
C GLY A 12 -22.65 4.41 1.44
N ASN A 13 -21.41 3.95 1.30
CA ASN A 13 -21.06 2.79 0.46
C ASN A 13 -20.64 1.55 1.26
N GLY A 14 -20.69 1.60 2.60
CA GLY A 14 -20.33 0.46 3.44
C GLY A 14 -18.85 0.07 3.39
N VAL A 15 -17.97 0.99 2.97
CA VAL A 15 -16.51 0.77 2.94
C VAL A 15 -15.86 1.42 4.16
N LYS A 16 -14.68 0.92 4.55
CA LYS A 16 -13.92 1.49 5.67
C LYS A 16 -12.90 2.51 5.18
N PHE A 17 -12.58 3.48 6.04
CA PHE A 17 -11.49 4.43 5.82
C PHE A 17 -10.66 4.58 7.09
N TYR A 18 -9.39 4.96 6.93
CA TYR A 18 -8.53 5.41 8.02
C TYR A 18 -7.66 6.56 7.52
N ILE A 19 -6.95 7.22 8.43
CA ILE A 19 -6.11 8.37 8.10
C ILE A 19 -4.68 7.91 7.96
N MET A 20 -4.05 8.33 6.86
CA MET A 20 -2.63 8.17 6.61
C MET A 20 -1.97 9.55 6.61
N TYR A 21 -0.91 9.71 7.37
CA TYR A 21 0.01 10.84 7.25
C TYR A 21 1.18 10.43 6.37
N ASP A 22 1.41 11.15 5.28
CA ASP A 22 2.69 11.11 4.57
C ASP A 22 3.60 12.19 5.16
N VAL A 23 4.77 11.79 5.64
CA VAL A 23 5.71 12.74 6.24
C VAL A 23 6.68 13.35 5.25
N SER A 24 6.71 12.91 3.99
CA SER A 24 7.67 13.37 2.97
C SER A 24 7.82 14.90 2.94
N GLY A 25 9.02 15.40 3.23
CA GLY A 25 9.34 16.83 3.21
C GLY A 25 8.72 17.66 4.35
N TRP A 26 8.07 17.03 5.33
CA TRP A 26 7.38 17.71 6.42
C TRP A 26 8.29 17.96 7.64
N ASN A 27 9.16 18.96 7.55
CA ASN A 27 10.21 19.22 8.56
C ASN A 27 9.73 19.20 10.02
N ASN A 28 8.58 19.82 10.31
CA ASN A 28 8.00 19.93 11.66
C ASN A 28 6.99 18.81 12.00
N MET A 29 7.02 17.66 11.29
CA MET A 29 6.01 16.61 11.43
C MET A 29 5.78 16.18 12.89
N GLN A 30 6.83 16.14 13.73
CA GLN A 30 6.71 15.62 15.10
C GLN A 30 5.70 16.43 15.94
N THR A 31 5.73 17.76 15.84
CA THR A 31 4.83 18.64 16.59
C THR A 31 3.52 18.84 15.86
N GLU A 32 3.58 19.11 14.56
CA GLU A 32 2.40 19.45 13.76
C GLU A 32 1.46 18.25 13.55
N MET A 33 1.99 17.03 13.37
CA MET A 33 1.16 15.82 13.23
C MET A 33 0.36 15.54 14.52
N LYS A 34 0.97 15.71 15.69
CA LYS A 34 0.30 15.52 16.98
C LYS A 34 -0.79 16.57 17.21
N ALA A 35 -0.50 17.82 16.85
CA ALA A 35 -1.44 18.92 16.93
C ALA A 35 -2.61 18.71 15.96
N ASP A 36 -2.34 18.33 14.71
CA ASP A 36 -3.36 18.04 13.70
C ASP A 36 -4.24 16.86 14.11
N TRP A 37 -3.63 15.78 14.64
CA TRP A 37 -4.39 14.65 15.15
C TRP A 37 -5.32 15.07 16.28
N THR A 38 -4.78 15.72 17.30
CA THR A 38 -5.52 16.10 18.51
C THR A 38 -6.65 17.08 18.18
N ASN A 39 -6.37 18.07 17.35
CA ASN A 39 -7.30 19.18 17.11
C ASN A 39 -8.30 18.88 15.99
N LYS A 40 -8.00 17.95 15.08
CA LYS A 40 -8.82 17.73 13.87
C LYS A 40 -9.08 16.26 13.57
N MET A 41 -8.05 15.43 13.42
CA MET A 41 -8.24 14.09 12.85
C MET A 41 -8.87 13.08 13.80
N ALA A 42 -8.60 13.18 15.11
CA ALA A 42 -9.13 12.24 16.11
C ALA A 42 -10.67 12.16 16.12
N ALA A 43 -11.36 13.26 15.80
CA ALA A 43 -12.82 13.31 15.74
C ALA A 43 -13.42 12.34 14.71
N TYR A 44 -12.69 12.01 13.64
CA TYR A 44 -13.18 11.09 12.60
C TYR A 44 -13.23 9.63 13.06
N THR A 45 -12.50 9.28 14.12
CA THR A 45 -12.50 7.91 14.69
C THR A 45 -13.85 7.51 15.28
N ALA A 46 -14.76 8.47 15.52
CA ALA A 46 -16.13 8.22 15.95
C ALA A 46 -17.05 7.72 14.82
N SER A 47 -16.65 7.84 13.55
CA SER A 47 -17.43 7.32 12.43
C SER A 47 -17.53 5.79 12.49
N PRO A 48 -18.72 5.20 12.26
CA PRO A 48 -18.86 3.74 12.15
C PRO A 48 -18.10 3.15 10.94
N ALA A 49 -17.77 3.98 9.96
CA ALA A 49 -16.95 3.60 8.81
C ALA A 49 -15.43 3.73 9.06
N TYR A 50 -15.00 4.26 10.21
CA TYR A 50 -13.57 4.32 10.52
C TYR A 50 -13.02 2.91 10.76
N ALA A 51 -11.90 2.57 10.12
CA ALA A 51 -11.31 1.25 10.21
C ALA A 51 -10.76 1.00 11.62
N LYS A 52 -11.01 -0.21 12.12
CA LYS A 52 -10.47 -0.68 13.40
C LYS A 52 -9.80 -2.02 13.20
N GLN A 53 -8.68 -2.21 13.88
CA GLN A 53 -7.99 -3.50 13.98
C GLN A 53 -7.83 -3.81 15.46
N ASN A 54 -8.24 -5.02 15.87
CA ASN A 54 -8.23 -5.45 17.29
C ASN A 54 -8.93 -4.45 18.23
N GLY A 55 -10.04 -3.86 17.77
CA GLY A 55 -10.84 -2.87 18.51
C GLY A 55 -10.26 -1.45 18.53
N LYS A 56 -9.03 -1.24 18.05
CA LYS A 56 -8.34 0.05 18.03
C LYS A 56 -8.55 0.78 16.70
N PRO A 57 -8.82 2.10 16.69
CA PRO A 57 -8.83 2.89 15.45
C PRO A 57 -7.46 2.84 14.77
N VAL A 58 -7.46 2.64 13.45
CA VAL A 58 -6.25 2.53 12.63
C VAL A 58 -5.71 3.91 12.26
N ILE A 59 -4.40 4.09 12.33
CA ILE A 59 -3.68 5.19 11.69
C ILE A 59 -2.51 4.64 10.90
N CYS A 60 -2.18 5.26 9.78
CA CYS A 60 -0.96 4.97 9.04
C CYS A 60 -0.02 6.17 9.03
N ILE A 61 1.27 5.91 9.18
CA ILE A 61 2.34 6.91 9.03
C ILE A 61 3.28 6.40 7.93
N TRP A 62 3.32 7.12 6.82
CA TRP A 62 4.12 6.79 5.66
C TRP A 62 5.40 7.63 5.64
N GLY A 63 6.56 7.00 5.50
CA GLY A 63 7.84 7.67 5.25
C GLY A 63 8.91 7.49 6.32
N PHE A 64 8.61 6.93 7.49
CA PHE A 64 9.63 6.75 8.52
C PHE A 64 10.71 5.75 8.09
N GLY A 65 11.97 6.20 8.11
CA GLY A 65 13.16 5.39 7.86
C GLY A 65 13.68 5.38 6.42
N PHE A 66 13.02 6.08 5.50
CA PHE A 66 13.54 6.28 4.14
C PHE A 66 14.90 6.98 4.13
N ASN A 67 15.79 6.49 3.27
CA ASN A 67 17.16 6.97 3.12
C ASN A 67 17.27 8.03 2.01
N ASP A 68 16.62 9.17 2.24
CA ASP A 68 16.64 10.32 1.33
C ASP A 68 16.55 11.65 2.12
N ASN A 69 16.60 12.77 1.39
CA ASN A 69 16.56 14.11 1.98
C ASN A 69 15.16 14.58 2.38
N ASN A 70 14.09 13.92 1.90
CA ASN A 70 12.71 14.22 2.28
C ASN A 70 12.34 13.57 3.62
N HIS A 71 13.16 12.65 4.14
CA HIS A 71 12.93 11.94 5.40
C HIS A 71 14.08 12.09 6.42
N PRO A 72 14.45 13.32 6.80
CA PRO A 72 15.67 13.58 7.56
C PRO A 72 15.61 13.19 9.05
N TRP A 73 14.42 12.90 9.61
CA TRP A 73 14.26 12.76 11.07
C TRP A 73 15.04 11.57 11.65
N PRO A 74 15.69 11.72 12.80
CA PRO A 74 16.33 10.61 13.50
C PRO A 74 15.36 9.52 13.95
N ALA A 75 15.87 8.30 14.17
CA ALA A 75 15.06 7.13 14.54
C ALA A 75 14.31 7.34 15.88
N GLU A 76 14.94 8.02 16.83
CA GLU A 76 14.37 8.35 18.14
C GLU A 76 13.16 9.29 18.04
N VAL A 77 13.18 10.23 17.10
CA VAL A 77 12.06 11.15 16.83
C VAL A 77 10.89 10.36 16.24
N CYS A 78 11.16 9.50 15.26
CA CYS A 78 10.12 8.66 14.63
C CYS A 78 9.51 7.68 15.63
N LEU A 79 10.34 7.02 16.46
CA LEU A 79 9.90 6.11 17.51
C LEU A 79 9.01 6.81 18.54
N GLU A 80 9.37 8.05 18.93
CA GLU A 80 8.56 8.84 19.85
C GLU A 80 7.17 9.15 19.28
N VAL A 81 7.08 9.52 18.00
CA VAL A 81 5.78 9.76 17.33
C VAL A 81 4.94 8.47 17.27
N ILE A 82 5.54 7.33 16.90
CA ILE A 82 4.85 6.03 16.90
C ILE A 82 4.27 5.74 18.28
N ASN A 83 5.09 5.83 19.33
CA ASN A 83 4.66 5.56 20.69
C ASN A 83 3.59 6.55 21.19
N TRP A 84 3.64 7.81 20.76
CA TRP A 84 2.60 8.79 21.09
C TRP A 84 1.22 8.34 20.60
N PHE A 85 1.12 7.85 19.35
CA PHE A 85 -0.14 7.32 18.83
C PHE A 85 -0.56 6.02 19.50
N LYS A 86 0.39 5.10 19.77
CA LYS A 86 0.08 3.85 20.50
C LYS A 86 -0.44 4.12 21.90
N ASN A 87 0.13 5.08 22.61
CA ASN A 87 -0.32 5.50 23.94
C ASN A 87 -1.73 6.15 23.94
N LYS A 88 -2.24 6.55 22.76
CA LYS A 88 -3.63 6.97 22.56
C LYS A 88 -4.58 5.83 22.21
N GLY A 89 -4.10 4.58 22.25
CA GLY A 89 -4.91 3.40 21.96
C GLY A 89 -5.15 3.15 20.47
N LEU A 90 -4.31 3.72 19.59
CA LEU A 90 -4.42 3.50 18.15
C LEU A 90 -3.66 2.26 17.70
N TYR A 91 -4.08 1.72 16.56
CA TYR A 91 -3.36 0.70 15.80
C TYR A 91 -2.51 1.40 14.74
N VAL A 92 -1.19 1.35 14.87
CA VAL A 92 -0.26 2.15 14.06
C VAL A 92 0.37 1.30 12.96
N ILE A 93 0.01 1.59 11.71
CA ILE A 93 0.63 1.05 10.50
C ILE A 93 1.79 1.96 10.11
N GLY A 94 2.97 1.40 9.83
CA GLY A 94 4.08 2.14 9.24
C GLY A 94 4.24 1.82 7.76
N GLY A 95 4.15 2.83 6.91
CA GLY A 95 4.63 2.80 5.53
C GLY A 95 6.15 2.96 5.52
N THR A 96 6.88 1.87 5.31
CA THR A 96 8.35 1.81 5.49
C THR A 96 9.07 1.67 4.15
N PRO A 97 10.40 1.86 4.13
CA PRO A 97 11.23 1.43 3.00
C PRO A 97 11.10 -0.06 2.73
N THR A 98 11.56 -0.47 1.55
CA THR A 98 11.49 -1.84 1.06
C THR A 98 12.36 -2.77 1.89
N HIS A 99 13.62 -2.37 2.12
CA HIS A 99 14.60 -3.20 2.84
C HIS A 99 14.73 -2.81 4.32
N TRP A 100 13.61 -2.42 4.94
CA TRP A 100 13.51 -1.97 6.33
C TRP A 100 14.11 -2.97 7.33
N ARG A 101 13.87 -4.28 7.14
CA ARG A 101 14.33 -5.34 8.07
C ARG A 101 15.85 -5.38 8.18
N GLU A 102 16.53 -5.20 7.05
CA GLU A 102 17.99 -5.23 6.96
C GLU A 102 18.63 -3.84 7.13
N GLN A 103 17.81 -2.78 7.11
CA GLN A 103 18.24 -1.39 7.27
C GLN A 103 19.33 -0.99 6.26
N LYS A 104 19.13 -1.38 4.99
CA LYS A 104 20.06 -1.14 3.88
C LYS A 104 19.35 -0.48 2.70
N SER A 105 20.13 -0.03 1.72
CA SER A 105 19.62 0.56 0.48
C SER A 105 18.70 1.75 0.74
N ASP A 106 17.38 1.56 0.60
CA ASP A 106 16.37 2.58 0.79
C ASP A 106 15.95 2.78 2.25
N SER A 107 16.44 1.93 3.18
CA SER A 107 16.26 2.12 4.63
C SER A 107 17.52 2.66 5.30
N ARG A 108 17.34 3.60 6.22
CA ARG A 108 18.38 4.12 7.11
C ARG A 108 18.76 3.09 8.19
N PRO A 109 20.01 3.11 8.70
CA PRO A 109 20.42 2.34 9.86
C PRO A 109 19.76 2.86 11.16
N SER A 110 19.76 2.03 12.21
CA SER A 110 19.26 2.35 13.56
C SER A 110 17.75 2.54 13.72
N PHE A 111 16.95 2.22 12.69
CA PHE A 111 15.49 2.32 12.71
C PHE A 111 14.76 1.06 13.22
N ILE A 112 15.46 -0.06 13.44
CA ILE A 112 14.78 -1.34 13.77
C ILE A 112 13.87 -1.26 15.00
N ASN A 113 14.21 -0.43 16.00
CA ASN A 113 13.37 -0.23 17.18
C ASN A 113 12.11 0.58 16.87
N ALA A 114 12.20 1.57 15.96
CA ALA A 114 11.02 2.27 15.45
C ALA A 114 10.10 1.32 14.69
N TYR A 115 10.67 0.46 13.82
CA TYR A 115 9.88 -0.54 13.09
C TYR A 115 9.21 -1.54 14.02
N LYS A 116 9.93 -2.04 15.04
CA LYS A 116 9.37 -2.96 16.05
C LYS A 116 8.27 -2.35 16.91
N ALA A 117 8.20 -1.03 17.00
CA ALA A 117 7.14 -0.36 17.77
C ALA A 117 5.80 -0.35 17.02
N LEU A 118 5.78 -0.50 15.69
CA LEU A 118 4.57 -0.50 14.89
C LEU A 118 3.68 -1.70 15.19
N ASP A 119 2.36 -1.57 14.98
CA ASP A 119 1.44 -2.71 15.04
C ASP A 119 1.40 -3.44 13.69
N MET A 120 1.63 -2.74 12.58
CA MET A 120 1.74 -3.32 11.24
C MET A 120 2.79 -2.61 10.40
N ILE A 121 3.49 -3.36 9.55
CA ILE A 121 4.47 -2.82 8.60
C ILE A 121 3.97 -3.03 7.17
N SER A 122 3.98 -1.94 6.39
CA SER A 122 3.67 -1.92 4.96
C SER A 122 4.86 -1.36 4.18
N PRO A 123 5.74 -2.22 3.63
CA PRO A 123 6.89 -1.75 2.86
C PRO A 123 6.47 -1.29 1.46
N TRP A 124 7.00 -0.15 1.02
CA TRP A 124 6.79 0.35 -0.33
C TRP A 124 7.38 -0.61 -1.38
N MET A 125 6.70 -0.75 -2.53
CA MET A 125 7.14 -1.67 -3.60
C MET A 125 7.21 -1.03 -4.99
N VAL A 126 6.62 0.16 -5.21
CA VAL A 126 6.67 0.81 -6.53
C VAL A 126 8.13 1.11 -6.88
N GLY A 127 8.53 0.74 -8.11
CA GLY A 127 9.90 0.86 -8.60
C GLY A 127 10.89 -0.14 -8.00
N ARG A 128 10.44 -1.20 -7.32
CA ARG A 128 11.31 -2.27 -6.76
C ARG A 128 11.26 -3.57 -7.55
N ILE A 129 10.12 -3.85 -8.15
CA ILE A 129 9.88 -4.99 -9.03
C ILE A 129 9.09 -4.51 -10.25
N SER A 130 9.30 -5.15 -11.40
CA SER A 130 8.76 -4.72 -12.69
C SER A 130 8.00 -5.82 -13.43
N ASN A 131 8.07 -7.07 -12.97
CA ASN A 131 7.46 -8.22 -13.65
C ASN A 131 7.22 -9.41 -12.70
N ALA A 132 6.54 -10.44 -13.21
CA ALA A 132 6.18 -11.64 -12.45
C ALA A 132 7.41 -12.43 -11.94
N TYR A 133 8.51 -12.46 -12.69
CA TYR A 133 9.73 -13.15 -12.28
C TYR A 133 10.41 -12.44 -11.10
N GLU A 134 10.49 -11.12 -11.14
CA GLU A 134 10.99 -10.33 -10.02
C GLU A 134 10.10 -10.43 -8.78
N SER A 135 8.77 -10.53 -8.97
CA SER A 135 7.86 -10.83 -7.85
C SER A 135 8.19 -12.17 -7.17
N ASP A 136 8.54 -13.21 -7.93
CA ASP A 136 8.95 -14.51 -7.39
C ASP A 136 10.28 -14.43 -6.66
N ALA A 137 11.26 -13.74 -7.23
CA ALA A 137 12.54 -13.53 -6.57
C ALA A 137 12.35 -12.77 -5.25
N PHE A 138 11.50 -11.74 -5.23
CA PHE A 138 11.22 -10.94 -4.04
C PHE A 138 10.46 -11.73 -2.97
N TYR A 139 9.53 -12.60 -3.37
CA TYR A 139 8.86 -13.55 -2.49
C TYR A 139 9.86 -14.45 -1.75
N VAL A 140 10.83 -15.02 -2.48
CA VAL A 140 11.81 -15.95 -1.90
C VAL A 140 12.83 -15.24 -1.02
N ASN A 141 13.30 -14.07 -1.45
CA ASN A 141 14.48 -13.43 -0.87
C ASN A 141 14.16 -12.35 0.17
N VAL A 142 12.94 -11.80 0.16
CA VAL A 142 12.57 -10.68 1.04
C VAL A 142 11.27 -10.96 1.82
N ASN A 143 10.14 -11.18 1.15
CA ASN A 143 8.84 -11.17 1.85
C ASN A 143 8.71 -12.27 2.91
N ARG A 144 9.27 -13.46 2.66
CA ARG A 144 9.21 -14.57 3.63
C ARG A 144 9.98 -14.25 4.91
N GLN A 145 11.13 -13.60 4.78
CA GLN A 145 11.99 -13.21 5.88
C GLN A 145 11.35 -12.04 6.66
N ASP A 146 10.75 -11.09 5.94
CA ASP A 146 10.01 -9.98 6.54
C ASP A 146 8.79 -10.47 7.32
N GLN A 147 7.97 -11.37 6.75
CA GLN A 147 6.87 -12.00 7.46
C GLN A 147 7.33 -12.75 8.71
N ALA A 148 8.43 -13.51 8.61
CA ALA A 148 8.97 -14.24 9.74
C ALA A 148 9.41 -13.30 10.87
N PHE A 149 10.06 -12.18 10.52
CA PHE A 149 10.41 -11.15 11.49
C PHE A 149 9.17 -10.53 12.14
N CYS A 150 8.19 -10.12 11.32
CA CYS A 150 6.95 -9.51 11.82
C CYS A 150 6.24 -10.46 12.80
N LYS A 151 6.08 -11.73 12.43
CA LYS A 151 5.52 -12.77 13.30
C LYS A 151 6.30 -12.93 14.61
N ALA A 152 7.62 -12.94 14.57
CA ALA A 152 8.47 -13.10 15.75
C ALA A 152 8.41 -11.90 16.71
N ASN A 153 7.97 -10.73 16.24
CA ASN A 153 7.88 -9.51 17.03
C ASN A 153 6.42 -9.08 17.28
N GLY A 154 5.42 -9.89 16.91
CA GLY A 154 4.01 -9.58 17.12
C GLY A 154 3.50 -8.41 16.27
N ILE A 155 4.04 -8.26 15.06
CA ILE A 155 3.71 -7.20 14.09
C ILE A 155 2.94 -7.84 12.95
N ASP A 156 1.85 -7.22 12.51
CA ASP A 156 1.16 -7.64 11.29
C ASP A 156 1.95 -7.20 10.05
N TYR A 157 1.97 -8.03 9.00
CA TYR A 157 2.63 -7.67 7.75
C TYR A 157 1.58 -7.34 6.67
N GLN A 158 1.78 -6.22 5.97
CA GLN A 158 0.92 -5.77 4.87
C GLN A 158 1.78 -5.37 3.66
N PRO A 159 2.28 -6.34 2.87
CA PRO A 159 3.02 -6.02 1.65
C PRO A 159 2.14 -5.31 0.61
N CYS A 160 2.78 -4.50 -0.23
CA CYS A 160 2.12 -3.87 -1.37
C CYS A 160 1.96 -4.86 -2.54
N VAL A 161 0.85 -4.71 -3.28
CA VAL A 161 0.61 -5.30 -4.60
C VAL A 161 0.31 -4.16 -5.56
N LEU A 162 0.99 -4.12 -6.70
CA LEU A 162 0.84 -3.06 -7.70
C LEU A 162 0.40 -3.62 -9.06
N PRO A 163 -0.37 -2.85 -9.86
CA PRO A 163 -0.70 -3.24 -11.23
C PRO A 163 0.52 -3.21 -12.16
N GLY A 164 1.53 -2.39 -11.84
CA GLY A 164 2.67 -2.07 -12.70
C GLY A 164 2.49 -0.72 -13.40
N ASP A 165 3.62 -0.05 -13.65
CA ASP A 165 3.67 1.17 -14.46
C ASP A 165 3.24 0.83 -15.90
N LEU A 166 2.13 1.44 -16.32
CA LEU A 166 1.57 1.27 -17.66
C LEU A 166 2.51 1.81 -18.75
N ASN A 167 3.15 2.96 -18.54
CA ASN A 167 4.06 3.55 -19.54
C ASN A 167 5.36 2.74 -19.66
N ALA A 168 5.78 2.08 -18.57
CA ALA A 168 6.88 1.14 -18.59
C ALA A 168 6.48 -0.28 -19.06
N ARG A 169 5.21 -0.48 -19.48
CA ARG A 169 4.68 -1.76 -20.02
C ARG A 169 4.81 -2.94 -19.05
N GLN A 170 4.70 -2.67 -17.75
CA GLN A 170 4.86 -3.67 -16.69
C GLN A 170 3.59 -4.48 -16.41
N ARG A 171 2.46 -3.95 -16.87
CA ARG A 171 1.13 -4.45 -16.54
C ARG A 171 0.88 -5.86 -17.03
N ALA A 172 1.42 -6.21 -18.20
CA ALA A 172 1.32 -7.51 -18.84
C ALA A 172 -0.10 -8.08 -18.72
N HIS A 173 -1.09 -7.27 -19.15
CA HIS A 173 -2.52 -7.54 -19.05
C HIS A 173 -2.96 -8.20 -17.73
N GLY A 174 -2.34 -7.81 -16.60
CA GLY A 174 -2.67 -8.22 -15.24
C GLY A 174 -1.85 -9.40 -14.70
N ASP A 175 -0.98 -10.02 -15.49
CA ASP A 175 -0.19 -11.19 -15.07
C ASP A 175 0.77 -10.82 -13.93
N PHE A 176 1.38 -9.63 -14.04
CA PHE A 176 2.28 -9.10 -13.03
C PHE A 176 1.59 -8.90 -11.67
N MET A 177 0.42 -8.26 -11.65
CA MET A 177 -0.35 -8.03 -10.43
C MET A 177 -0.88 -9.34 -9.83
N TRP A 178 -1.39 -10.25 -10.68
CA TRP A 178 -1.91 -11.53 -10.21
C TRP A 178 -0.82 -12.38 -9.55
N ARG A 179 0.39 -12.38 -10.10
CA ARG A 179 1.51 -13.10 -9.51
C ARG A 179 1.85 -12.59 -8.12
N GLN A 180 1.79 -11.28 -7.90
CA GLN A 180 1.99 -10.69 -6.58
C GLN A 180 0.90 -11.12 -5.60
N PHE A 181 -0.39 -11.11 -5.98
CA PHE A 181 -1.46 -11.62 -5.10
C PHE A 181 -1.23 -13.08 -4.69
N TYR A 182 -0.87 -13.93 -5.66
CA TYR A 182 -0.54 -15.34 -5.39
C TYR A 182 0.61 -15.46 -4.39
N ASN A 183 1.68 -14.70 -4.59
CA ASN A 183 2.84 -14.71 -3.71
C ASN A 183 2.50 -14.17 -2.31
N MET A 184 1.81 -13.04 -2.20
CA MET A 184 1.46 -12.44 -0.89
C MET A 184 0.52 -13.34 -0.08
N LYS A 185 -0.44 -14.02 -0.71
CA LYS A 185 -1.23 -15.05 -0.03
C LYS A 185 -0.37 -16.20 0.50
N ARG A 186 0.64 -16.64 -0.26
CA ARG A 186 1.60 -17.67 0.17
C ARG A 186 2.58 -17.21 1.24
N VAL A 187 2.85 -15.91 1.34
CA VAL A 187 3.64 -15.34 2.44
C VAL A 187 2.90 -15.56 3.76
N GLY A 188 1.57 -15.47 3.75
CA GLY A 188 0.75 -15.53 4.97
C GLY A 188 0.69 -14.19 5.69
N CYS A 189 0.74 -13.09 4.93
CA CYS A 189 0.57 -11.73 5.44
C CYS A 189 -0.86 -11.47 5.94
N GLN A 190 -1.01 -10.45 6.79
CA GLN A 190 -2.25 -10.11 7.49
C GLN A 190 -3.10 -9.11 6.70
N GLY A 191 -2.48 -8.35 5.79
CA GLY A 191 -3.17 -7.51 4.82
C GLY A 191 -2.41 -7.43 3.50
N ILE A 192 -3.02 -6.81 2.51
CA ILE A 192 -2.37 -6.40 1.26
C ILE A 192 -2.74 -4.93 1.02
N TYR A 193 -1.74 -4.10 0.71
CA TYR A 193 -1.95 -2.72 0.30
C TYR A 193 -1.90 -2.63 -1.23
N ILE A 194 -2.88 -1.99 -1.87
CA ILE A 194 -2.83 -1.78 -3.32
C ILE A 194 -2.17 -0.43 -3.60
N SER A 195 -1.01 -0.46 -4.25
CA SER A 195 -0.30 0.74 -4.69
C SER A 195 -0.51 0.90 -6.21
N MET A 196 -1.49 1.68 -6.68
CA MET A 196 -2.39 2.58 -5.95
C MET A 196 -3.80 2.59 -6.57
N PHE A 197 -4.77 3.25 -5.92
CA PHE A 197 -6.08 3.46 -6.52
C PHE A 197 -5.99 4.39 -7.75
N ASP A 198 -5.42 5.58 -7.61
CA ASP A 198 -5.49 6.69 -8.57
C ASP A 198 -4.15 7.41 -8.83
N GLU A 199 -3.01 6.76 -8.61
CA GLU A 199 -1.67 7.33 -8.88
C GLU A 199 -1.34 7.33 -10.39
N TYR A 200 -2.09 8.12 -11.16
CA TYR A 200 -1.94 8.27 -12.61
C TYR A 200 -0.59 8.87 -13.01
N ASN A 201 -0.04 9.76 -12.19
CA ASN A 201 1.29 10.36 -12.36
C ASN A 201 2.41 9.30 -12.36
N GLU A 202 2.26 8.20 -11.62
CA GLU A 202 3.20 7.06 -11.64
C GLU A 202 2.70 5.91 -12.50
N SER A 203 1.55 6.06 -13.17
CA SER A 203 0.93 5.03 -14.02
C SER A 203 0.61 3.71 -13.30
N ASN A 204 0.51 3.75 -11.97
CA ASN A 204 0.27 2.58 -11.09
C ASN A 204 -1.17 2.52 -10.56
N GLN A 205 -2.10 3.27 -11.15
CA GLN A 205 -3.50 3.26 -10.78
C GLN A 205 -4.21 1.93 -11.15
N ILE A 206 -5.10 1.45 -10.27
CA ILE A 206 -6.12 0.45 -10.61
C ILE A 206 -7.45 1.07 -11.06
N ALA A 207 -7.61 2.40 -10.88
CA ALA A 207 -8.77 3.14 -11.35
C ALA A 207 -8.92 3.07 -12.89
N LYS A 208 -10.13 3.40 -13.35
CA LYS A 208 -10.52 3.23 -14.76
C LYS A 208 -9.54 3.94 -15.68
N THR A 209 -8.93 3.17 -16.57
CA THR A 209 -7.90 3.63 -17.50
C THR A 209 -8.39 3.44 -18.94
N ALA A 210 -7.91 4.27 -19.86
CA ALA A 210 -8.27 4.19 -21.28
C ALA A 210 -8.00 2.79 -21.85
N GLU A 211 -9.00 2.20 -22.50
CA GLU A 211 -8.91 0.84 -23.04
C GLU A 211 -8.00 0.78 -24.27
N THR A 212 -8.08 1.81 -25.12
CA THR A 212 -7.33 1.91 -26.38
C THR A 212 -6.72 3.30 -26.55
N LEU A 213 -5.68 3.41 -27.39
CA LEU A 213 -5.04 4.69 -27.71
C LEU A 213 -6.01 5.73 -28.29
N ALA A 214 -7.10 5.31 -28.93
CA ALA A 214 -8.12 6.22 -29.43
C ALA A 214 -8.87 6.96 -28.31
N SER A 215 -8.87 6.43 -27.09
CA SER A 215 -9.47 7.04 -25.90
C SER A 215 -8.47 7.86 -25.07
N VAL A 216 -7.19 7.87 -25.47
CA VAL A 216 -6.14 8.65 -24.82
C VAL A 216 -6.16 10.07 -25.40
N PRO A 217 -6.03 11.13 -24.57
CA PRO A 217 -5.96 12.51 -25.06
C PRO A 217 -4.84 12.68 -26.10
N ALA A 218 -5.19 13.24 -27.26
CA ALA A 218 -4.24 13.51 -28.32
C ALA A 218 -3.09 14.42 -27.83
N GLY A 219 -1.86 14.11 -28.23
CA GLY A 219 -0.67 14.85 -27.82
C GLY A 219 -0.16 14.53 -26.41
N SER A 220 -0.76 13.55 -25.72
CA SER A 220 -0.18 12.97 -24.50
C SER A 220 0.78 11.83 -24.85
N ASN A 221 1.69 11.50 -23.92
CA ASN A 221 2.60 10.37 -24.02
C ASN A 221 2.08 9.13 -23.27
N PHE A 222 0.79 9.08 -22.96
CA PHE A 222 0.20 7.99 -22.19
C PHE A 222 -0.09 6.78 -23.07
N LEU A 223 0.16 5.59 -22.53
CA LEU A 223 -0.30 4.33 -23.10
C LEU A 223 -1.73 4.00 -22.62
N ALA A 224 -2.41 3.14 -23.39
CA ALA A 224 -3.71 2.57 -23.05
C ALA A 224 -3.55 1.11 -22.56
N LEU A 225 -4.62 0.52 -22.02
CA LEU A 225 -4.55 -0.82 -21.45
C LEU A 225 -4.24 -1.93 -22.47
N ASP A 226 -4.51 -1.71 -23.76
CA ASP A 226 -4.21 -2.62 -24.86
C ASP A 226 -2.77 -2.50 -25.40
N GLU A 227 -1.87 -1.80 -24.69
CA GLU A 227 -0.50 -1.50 -25.15
C GLU A 227 0.34 -2.73 -25.48
N ASP A 228 0.05 -3.87 -24.85
CA ASP A 228 0.71 -5.16 -25.04
C ASP A 228 -0.01 -6.07 -26.06
N GLY A 229 -1.03 -5.54 -26.75
CA GLY A 229 -1.84 -6.24 -27.73
C GLY A 229 -3.04 -7.00 -27.15
N THR A 230 -3.22 -7.03 -25.83
CA THR A 230 -4.36 -7.68 -25.18
C THR A 230 -5.40 -6.65 -24.76
N ALA A 231 -6.58 -6.69 -25.38
CA ALA A 231 -7.69 -5.82 -24.99
C ALA A 231 -8.09 -6.07 -23.53
N CYS A 232 -8.13 -4.99 -22.74
CA CYS A 232 -8.61 -4.99 -21.36
C CYS A 232 -9.67 -3.91 -21.19
N SER A 233 -10.79 -4.24 -20.53
CA SER A 233 -11.82 -3.26 -20.21
C SER A 233 -11.30 -2.23 -19.21
N SER A 234 -11.85 -1.03 -19.21
CA SER A 234 -11.37 0.10 -18.40
C SER A 234 -11.37 -0.21 -16.91
N ASP A 235 -12.30 -1.06 -16.45
CA ASP A 235 -12.43 -1.51 -15.06
C ASP A 235 -11.62 -2.78 -14.72
N TYR A 236 -10.82 -3.30 -15.66
CA TYR A 236 -10.19 -4.60 -15.55
C TYR A 236 -9.35 -4.76 -14.26
N TYR A 237 -8.54 -3.75 -13.91
CA TYR A 237 -7.72 -3.78 -12.71
C TYR A 237 -8.52 -3.67 -11.40
N LEU A 238 -9.72 -3.08 -11.43
CA LEU A 238 -10.65 -3.12 -10.30
C LEU A 238 -11.20 -4.53 -10.10
N ARG A 239 -11.60 -5.20 -11.19
CA ARG A 239 -12.09 -6.60 -11.15
C ARG A 239 -10.98 -7.56 -10.71
N LEU A 240 -9.76 -7.37 -11.21
CA LEU A 240 -8.58 -8.14 -10.82
C LEU A 240 -8.27 -7.98 -9.33
N THR A 241 -8.34 -6.76 -8.81
CA THR A 241 -8.20 -6.50 -7.37
C THR A 241 -9.29 -7.20 -6.56
N GLY A 242 -10.54 -7.20 -7.07
CA GLY A 242 -11.65 -7.92 -6.45
C GLY A 242 -11.39 -9.42 -6.33
N ASP A 243 -10.92 -10.08 -7.39
CA ASP A 243 -10.59 -11.51 -7.34
C ASP A 243 -9.34 -11.80 -6.50
N GLY A 244 -8.33 -10.92 -6.54
CA GLY A 244 -7.17 -11.00 -5.64
C GLY A 244 -7.58 -10.92 -4.17
N GLY A 245 -8.52 -10.03 -3.84
CA GLY A 245 -9.12 -9.92 -2.51
C GLY A 245 -9.91 -11.18 -2.09
N LYS A 246 -10.68 -11.78 -3.01
CA LYS A 246 -11.36 -13.08 -2.75
C LYS A 246 -10.34 -14.18 -2.45
N MET A 247 -9.27 -14.28 -3.23
CA MET A 247 -8.20 -15.27 -2.99
C MET A 247 -7.50 -15.02 -1.65
N PHE A 248 -7.24 -13.75 -1.32
CA PHE A 248 -6.64 -13.38 -0.05
C PHE A 248 -7.52 -13.78 1.15
N LYS A 249 -8.83 -13.57 1.06
CA LYS A 249 -9.81 -13.98 2.07
C LYS A 249 -10.12 -15.48 2.10
N GLY A 250 -9.66 -16.25 1.11
CA GLY A 250 -9.95 -17.69 0.99
C GLY A 250 -11.35 -18.00 0.43
N GLU A 251 -12.01 -17.01 -0.18
CA GLU A 251 -13.30 -17.18 -0.86
C GLU A 251 -13.15 -17.91 -2.21
N ILE A 252 -11.96 -17.87 -2.79
CA ILE A 252 -11.54 -18.72 -3.91
C ILE A 252 -10.21 -19.41 -3.57
N PRO A 253 -9.90 -20.58 -4.19
CA PRO A 253 -8.66 -21.29 -3.94
C PRO A 253 -7.42 -20.45 -4.30
N LEU A 254 -6.31 -20.72 -3.61
CA LEU A 254 -5.00 -20.25 -4.03
C LEU A 254 -4.67 -20.84 -5.41
N THR A 255 -4.45 -19.99 -6.41
CA THR A 255 -4.18 -20.44 -7.78
C THR A 255 -3.24 -19.47 -8.51
N THR A 256 -2.36 -20.02 -9.35
CA THR A 256 -1.53 -19.23 -10.27
C THR A 256 -2.32 -18.78 -11.50
N VAL A 257 -3.45 -19.42 -11.79
CA VAL A 257 -4.30 -19.09 -12.94
C VAL A 257 -5.22 -17.94 -12.57
N ARG A 258 -5.08 -16.80 -13.25
CA ARG A 258 -5.94 -15.63 -13.02
C ARG A 258 -7.37 -15.93 -13.46
N PRO A 259 -8.38 -15.80 -12.58
CA PRO A 259 -9.78 -16.00 -12.95
C PRO A 259 -10.38 -14.81 -13.72
N THR A 260 -9.85 -13.60 -13.50
CA THR A 260 -10.33 -12.37 -14.11
C THR A 260 -10.02 -12.35 -15.60
N LYS A 261 -11.08 -12.30 -16.43
CA LYS A 261 -10.95 -12.10 -17.87
C LYS A 261 -10.61 -10.63 -18.20
N PRO A 262 -9.69 -10.36 -19.13
CA PRO A 262 -9.36 -8.99 -19.57
C PRO A 262 -10.58 -8.19 -20.05
N MET A 263 -11.47 -8.82 -20.81
CA MET A 263 -12.74 -8.25 -21.27
C MET A 263 -13.92 -8.89 -20.56
N LEU A 264 -15.03 -8.16 -20.47
CA LEU A 264 -16.35 -8.66 -20.07
C LEU A 264 -17.12 -9.19 -21.29
#